data_AF-A0A960TQE9-F1
#
_entry.id   AF-A0A960TQE9-F1
#
_cell.length_a   1.000
_cell.length_b   1.000
_cell.length_c   1.000
_cell.angle_alpha   90.00
_cell.angle_beta   90.00
_cell.angle_gamma   90.00
#
_symmetry.space_group_name_H-M   'P 1'
#
loop_
_entity.id
_entity.type
_entity.pdbx_description
1 polymer ?
#
loop_
_entity_poly.entity_id
_entity_poly.type
_entity_poly.pdbx_seq_one_letter_code
_entity_poly.pdbx_strand_id
1 'polypeptide(L)'
;MLPSETHIFSPEAVAFLEKLHRRFREQRLELLAAREARQQRIHRGEMPHFLPETEEIRTDLSWKVAPIPKDLKKRTVEITGPVSRKMMINALNSGADVFMADFEDANSPTWENVIEGQQNCFDAVRKSISFKTAEKEYTLAQKTATLLVNPRGWHLIEKYFQV
;
A
#
# COMPACT_ATOMS: atom_id res chain seq x y z
N MET A 1 11.21 -21.47 -6.87
CA MET A 1 11.51 -20.33 -6.00
C MET A 1 12.10 -19.26 -6.89
N LEU A 2 11.42 -18.11 -7.07
CA LEU A 2 11.95 -17.01 -7.88
C LEU A 2 13.25 -16.48 -7.25
N PRO A 3 14.24 -16.01 -8.03
CA PRO A 3 15.49 -15.49 -7.48
C PRO A 3 15.32 -14.36 -6.45
N SER A 4 14.22 -13.61 -6.52
CA SER A 4 13.84 -12.54 -5.60
C SER A 4 13.25 -13.04 -4.26
N GLU A 5 12.72 -14.27 -4.21
CA GLU A 5 11.98 -14.76 -3.04
C GLU A 5 12.85 -14.87 -1.79
N THR A 6 14.11 -15.33 -1.92
CA THR A 6 14.98 -15.55 -0.77
C THR A 6 15.35 -14.26 -0.03
N HIS A 7 15.45 -13.13 -0.75
CA HIS A 7 15.79 -11.85 -0.14
C HIS A 7 14.57 -11.15 0.47
N ILE A 8 13.42 -11.22 -0.21
CA ILE A 8 12.16 -10.64 0.28
C ILE A 8 11.63 -11.42 1.50
N PHE A 9 11.79 -12.74 1.52
CA PHE A 9 11.44 -13.61 2.65
C PHE A 9 12.67 -13.99 3.47
N SER A 10 13.44 -12.99 3.90
CA SER A 10 14.47 -13.25 4.92
C SER A 10 13.81 -13.81 6.20
N PRO A 11 14.52 -14.61 7.01
CA PRO A 11 13.98 -15.14 8.26
C PRO A 11 13.40 -14.05 9.18
N GLU A 12 14.03 -12.88 9.22
CA GLU A 12 13.59 -11.72 10.00
C GLU A 12 12.30 -11.11 9.45
N ALA A 13 12.19 -11.00 8.11
CA ALA A 13 10.99 -10.50 7.46
C ALA A 13 9.80 -11.44 7.71
N VAL A 14 10.01 -12.75 7.57
CA VAL A 14 8.99 -13.78 7.88
C VAL A 14 8.57 -13.69 9.34
N ALA A 15 9.52 -13.67 10.28
CA ALA A 15 9.21 -13.55 11.71
C ALA A 15 8.46 -12.26 12.06
N PHE A 16 8.74 -11.15 11.35
CA PHE A 16 7.99 -9.91 11.51
C PHE A 16 6.55 -10.02 10.99
N LEU A 17 6.34 -10.61 9.81
CA LEU A 17 5.01 -10.85 9.25
C LEU A 17 4.17 -11.78 10.15
N GLU A 18 4.78 -12.82 10.71
CA GLU A 18 4.13 -13.71 11.67
C GLU A 18 3.64 -12.95 12.91
N LYS A 19 4.48 -12.07 13.47
CA LYS A 19 4.12 -11.24 14.63
C LYS A 19 2.94 -10.32 14.30
N LEU A 20 2.95 -9.66 13.14
CA LEU A 20 1.84 -8.82 12.69
C LEU A 20 0.56 -9.65 12.53
N HIS A 21 0.65 -10.82 11.89
CA HIS A 21 -0.49 -11.70 11.70
C HIS A 21 -1.11 -12.12 13.04
N ARG A 22 -0.30 -12.71 13.94
CA ARG A 22 -0.76 -13.18 15.26
C ARG A 22 -1.34 -12.05 16.11
N ARG A 23 -0.83 -10.83 15.97
CA ARG A 23 -1.28 -9.67 16.77
C ARG A 23 -2.59 -9.05 16.28
N PHE A 24 -2.85 -9.04 14.97
CA PHE A 24 -3.92 -8.22 14.38
C PHE A 24 -4.96 -9.01 13.59
N ARG A 25 -4.76 -10.30 13.33
CA ARG A 25 -5.69 -11.13 12.54
C ARG A 25 -7.10 -11.14 13.10
N GLU A 26 -7.26 -11.40 14.40
CA GLU A 26 -8.59 -11.51 15.02
C GLU A 26 -9.35 -10.20 14.93
N GLN A 27 -8.71 -9.08 15.28
CA GLN A 27 -9.32 -7.75 15.14
C GLN A 27 -9.72 -7.44 13.69
N ARG A 28 -8.92 -7.84 12.69
CA ARG A 28 -9.31 -7.69 11.28
C ARG A 28 -10.59 -8.48 10.97
N LEU A 29 -10.70 -9.72 11.42
CA LEU A 29 -11.88 -10.56 11.19
C LEU A 29 -13.12 -10.01 11.89
N GLU A 30 -12.99 -9.53 13.12
CA GLU A 30 -14.06 -8.86 13.86
C GLU A 30 -14.58 -7.62 13.10
N LEU A 31 -13.68 -6.80 12.55
CA LEU A 31 -14.04 -5.63 11.76
C LEU A 31 -14.76 -6.00 10.45
N LEU A 32 -14.38 -7.11 9.80
CA LEU A 32 -15.08 -7.60 8.61
C LEU A 32 -16.49 -8.10 8.96
N ALA A 33 -16.65 -8.84 10.06
CA ALA A 33 -17.97 -9.24 10.56
C ALA A 33 -18.84 -8.02 10.95
N ALA A 34 -18.23 -7.00 11.54
CA ALA A 34 -18.91 -5.74 11.88
C ALA A 34 -19.43 -5.00 10.63
N ARG A 35 -18.72 -5.10 9.48
CA ARG A 35 -19.20 -4.55 8.19
C ARG A 35 -20.47 -5.26 7.73
N GLU A 36 -20.52 -6.59 7.81
CA GLU A 36 -21.72 -7.36 7.47
C GLU A 36 -22.89 -6.99 8.38
N ALA A 37 -22.65 -6.94 9.69
CA ALA A 37 -23.67 -6.53 10.67
C ALA A 37 -24.18 -5.10 10.41
N ARG A 38 -23.30 -4.17 10.01
CA ARG A 38 -23.68 -2.81 9.63
C ARG A 38 -24.51 -2.81 8.34
N GLN A 39 -24.12 -3.57 7.34
CA GLN A 39 -24.85 -3.70 6.08
C GLN A 39 -26.28 -4.22 6.31
N GLN A 40 -26.46 -5.19 7.21
CA GLN A 40 -27.79 -5.69 7.57
C GLN A 40 -28.67 -4.63 8.24
N ARG A 41 -28.09 -3.73 9.04
CA ARG A 41 -28.84 -2.60 9.63
C ARG A 41 -29.26 -1.60 8.55
N ILE A 42 -28.38 -1.30 7.60
CA ILE A 42 -28.70 -0.43 6.46
C ILE A 42 -29.83 -1.01 5.62
N HIS A 43 -29.81 -2.32 5.34
CA HIS A 43 -30.90 -3.00 4.61
C HIS A 43 -32.25 -2.90 5.33
N ARG A 44 -32.26 -2.73 6.65
CA ARG A 44 -33.48 -2.51 7.46
C ARG A 44 -33.87 -1.03 7.58
N GLY A 45 -33.20 -0.13 6.87
CA GLY A 45 -33.51 1.30 6.82
C GLY A 45 -32.65 2.17 7.73
N GLU A 46 -31.67 1.62 8.46
CA GLU A 46 -30.74 2.42 9.27
C GLU A 46 -29.65 3.06 8.38
N MET A 47 -30.03 4.15 7.69
CA MET A 47 -29.13 4.85 6.77
C MET A 47 -27.93 5.49 7.49
N PRO A 48 -26.75 5.59 6.84
CA PRO A 48 -25.60 6.26 7.43
C PRO A 48 -25.88 7.73 7.79
N HIS A 49 -25.48 8.15 8.98
CA HIS A 49 -25.48 9.53 9.46
C HIS A 49 -24.28 9.77 10.38
N PHE A 50 -24.04 11.02 10.79
CA PHE A 50 -23.00 11.32 11.77
C PHE A 50 -23.32 10.69 13.13
N LEU A 51 -22.34 10.02 13.72
CA LEU A 51 -22.47 9.34 15.00
C LEU A 51 -22.55 10.36 16.15
N PRO A 52 -23.62 10.38 16.97
CA PRO A 52 -23.71 11.27 18.14
C PRO A 52 -22.55 11.06 19.13
N GLU A 53 -22.12 9.81 19.32
CA GLU A 53 -21.07 9.43 20.27
C GLU A 53 -19.66 9.95 19.91
N THR A 54 -19.47 10.51 18.71
CA THR A 54 -18.20 11.12 18.29
C THR A 54 -18.35 12.61 17.96
N GLU A 55 -19.43 13.25 18.42
CA GLU A 55 -19.66 14.68 18.20
C GLU A 55 -18.54 15.54 18.80
N GLU A 56 -18.13 15.25 20.03
CA GLU A 56 -17.06 16.00 20.72
C GLU A 56 -15.78 16.08 19.90
N ILE A 57 -15.39 14.99 19.23
CA ILE A 57 -14.20 14.93 18.36
C ILE A 57 -14.38 15.83 17.15
N ARG A 58 -15.57 15.87 16.53
CA ARG A 58 -15.83 16.68 15.33
C ARG A 58 -15.91 18.17 15.65
N THR A 59 -16.42 18.53 16.82
CA THR A 59 -16.62 19.92 17.23
C THR A 59 -15.39 20.54 17.88
N ASP A 60 -14.47 19.74 18.40
CA ASP A 60 -13.21 20.23 18.93
C ASP A 60 -12.28 20.70 17.79
N LEU A 61 -12.10 22.02 17.68
CA LEU A 61 -11.22 22.65 16.69
C LEU A 61 -9.76 22.76 17.15
N SER A 62 -9.47 22.34 18.39
CA SER A 62 -8.13 22.49 18.98
C SER A 62 -7.16 21.39 18.53
N TRP A 63 -7.67 20.18 18.25
CA TRP A 63 -6.83 19.07 17.83
C TRP A 63 -6.47 19.15 16.35
N LYS A 64 -5.30 18.60 16.02
CA LYS A 64 -4.80 18.42 14.65
C LYS A 64 -4.08 17.10 14.55
N VAL A 65 -3.97 16.56 13.34
CA VAL A 65 -3.07 15.43 13.05
C VAL A 65 -1.62 15.81 13.35
N ALA A 66 -0.76 14.80 13.50
CA ALA A 66 0.67 15.00 13.69
C ALA A 66 1.32 15.80 12.54
N PRO A 67 2.47 16.47 12.78
CA PRO A 67 3.16 17.24 11.75
C PRO A 67 3.46 16.45 10.48
N ILE A 68 3.20 17.06 9.32
CA ILE A 68 3.38 16.42 8.01
C ILE A 68 4.88 16.36 7.67
N PRO A 69 5.43 15.18 7.32
CA PRO A 69 6.78 15.02 6.81
C PRO A 69 7.09 15.93 5.60
N LYS A 70 8.34 16.39 5.47
CA LYS A 70 8.75 17.40 4.47
C LYS A 70 8.41 16.98 3.04
N ASP A 71 8.63 15.71 2.72
CA ASP A 71 8.38 15.06 1.43
C ASP A 71 6.89 14.92 1.06
N LEU A 72 5.98 15.07 2.03
CA LEU A 72 4.53 15.03 1.85
C LEU A 72 3.85 16.40 1.99
N LYS A 73 4.62 17.48 2.20
CA LYS A 73 4.06 18.84 2.27
C LYS A 73 3.58 19.36 0.91
N LYS A 74 4.13 18.83 -0.19
CA LYS A 74 3.74 19.17 -1.56
C LYS A 74 3.23 17.91 -2.24
N ARG A 75 1.93 17.88 -2.56
CA ARG A 75 1.21 16.77 -3.19
C ARG A 75 0.21 17.30 -4.22
N THR A 76 0.65 18.25 -5.05
CA THR A 76 -0.23 18.92 -6.03
C THR A 76 -0.64 17.97 -7.14
N VAL A 77 0.29 17.10 -7.56
CA VAL A 77 0.01 16.04 -8.53
C VAL A 77 0.54 14.72 -8.00
N GLU A 78 -0.31 13.70 -8.01
CA GLU A 78 0.06 12.32 -7.69
C GLU A 78 -0.24 11.43 -8.89
N ILE A 79 0.68 10.55 -9.22
CA ILE A 79 0.47 9.51 -10.23
C ILE A 79 0.28 8.17 -9.53
N THR A 80 -0.66 7.36 -10.01
CA THR A 80 -0.88 5.99 -9.53
C THR A 80 -0.43 5.00 -10.59
N GLY A 81 -0.03 3.79 -10.18
CA GLY A 81 0.32 2.76 -11.14
C GLY A 81 0.76 1.45 -10.49
N PRO A 82 0.81 0.37 -11.29
CA PRO A 82 1.17 -0.94 -10.80
C PRO A 82 2.64 -0.99 -10.36
N VAL A 83 2.96 -2.00 -9.57
CA VAL A 83 4.30 -2.27 -9.04
C VAL A 83 5.22 -2.99 -10.03
N SER A 84 4.91 -2.93 -11.34
CA SER A 84 5.78 -3.48 -12.38
C SER A 84 6.99 -2.59 -12.63
N ARG A 85 8.15 -3.22 -12.83
CA ARG A 85 9.47 -2.56 -12.77
C ARG A 85 9.60 -1.34 -13.69
N LYS A 86 9.28 -1.50 -14.97
CA LYS A 86 9.32 -0.41 -15.97
C LYS A 86 8.35 0.71 -15.61
N MET A 87 7.15 0.38 -15.13
CA MET A 87 6.14 1.38 -14.82
C MET A 87 6.49 2.20 -13.59
N MET A 88 7.06 1.56 -12.56
CA MET A 88 7.55 2.27 -11.38
C MET A 88 8.63 3.30 -11.75
N ILE A 89 9.58 2.95 -12.62
CA ILE A 89 10.61 3.90 -13.07
C ILE A 89 9.99 5.09 -13.80
N ASN A 90 9.04 4.84 -14.72
CA ASN A 90 8.37 5.91 -15.45
C ASN A 90 7.54 6.81 -14.52
N ALA A 91 6.81 6.23 -13.56
CA ALA A 91 5.99 6.98 -12.62
C ALA A 91 6.85 7.82 -11.66
N LEU A 92 7.94 7.26 -11.15
CA LEU A 92 8.91 7.99 -10.32
C LEU A 92 9.57 9.16 -11.07
N ASN A 93 9.78 9.01 -12.38
CA ASN A 93 10.38 10.04 -13.24
C ASN A 93 9.36 10.99 -13.89
N SER A 94 8.06 10.85 -13.59
CA SER A 94 6.98 11.57 -14.28
C SER A 94 6.95 13.08 -14.03
N GLY A 95 7.64 13.56 -12.98
CA GLY A 95 7.52 14.94 -12.49
C GLY A 95 6.36 15.17 -11.51
N ALA A 96 5.55 14.13 -11.22
CA ALA A 96 4.60 14.17 -10.12
C ALA A 96 5.29 14.40 -8.78
N ASP A 97 4.56 14.95 -7.81
CA ASP A 97 5.08 15.10 -6.45
C ASP A 97 5.15 13.74 -5.73
N VAL A 98 4.17 12.87 -5.98
CA VAL A 98 4.05 11.53 -5.38
C VAL A 98 3.73 10.49 -6.45
N PHE A 99 4.31 9.30 -6.29
CA PHE A 99 3.90 8.09 -6.99
C PHE A 99 3.33 7.09 -5.99
N MET A 100 2.07 6.71 -6.17
CA MET A 100 1.43 5.62 -5.43
C MET A 100 1.63 4.30 -6.19
N ALA A 101 2.56 3.49 -5.70
CA ALA A 101 2.80 2.12 -6.15
C ALA A 101 1.71 1.20 -5.59
N ASP A 102 0.92 0.63 -6.49
CA ASP A 102 -0.32 -0.03 -6.14
C ASP A 102 -0.20 -1.55 -6.14
N PHE A 103 -0.51 -2.17 -4.99
CA PHE A 103 -0.69 -3.63 -4.84
C PHE A 103 -2.17 -4.02 -4.81
N GLU A 104 -3.09 -3.07 -5.00
CA GLU A 104 -4.53 -3.27 -4.93
C GLU A 104 -5.17 -3.20 -6.32
N ASP A 105 -6.07 -2.26 -6.61
CA ASP A 105 -6.96 -2.30 -7.78
C ASP A 105 -6.22 -2.25 -9.13
N ALA A 106 -5.08 -1.58 -9.22
CA ALA A 106 -4.30 -1.52 -10.46
C ALA A 106 -3.34 -2.72 -10.64
N ASN A 107 -3.33 -3.70 -9.73
CA ASN A 107 -2.38 -4.82 -9.75
C ASN A 107 -3.08 -6.18 -9.55
N SER A 108 -2.99 -7.05 -10.57
CA SER A 108 -3.43 -8.45 -10.41
C SER A 108 -2.59 -9.12 -9.31
N PRO A 109 -3.19 -9.63 -8.22
CA PRO A 109 -2.45 -10.09 -7.04
C PRO A 109 -1.96 -11.54 -7.22
N THR A 110 -1.31 -11.84 -8.34
CA THR A 110 -0.56 -13.09 -8.47
C THR A 110 0.62 -13.08 -7.50
N TRP A 111 1.09 -14.25 -7.11
CA TRP A 111 2.24 -14.36 -6.21
C TRP A 111 3.45 -13.63 -6.79
N GLU A 112 3.71 -13.86 -8.08
CA GLU A 112 4.80 -13.27 -8.84
C GLU A 112 4.73 -11.73 -8.80
N ASN A 113 3.56 -11.15 -9.12
CA ASN A 113 3.40 -9.69 -9.12
C ASN A 113 3.61 -9.07 -7.74
N VAL A 114 3.14 -9.74 -6.68
CA VAL A 114 3.33 -9.24 -5.31
C VAL A 114 4.81 -9.31 -4.91
N ILE A 115 5.49 -10.43 -5.15
CA ILE A 115 6.90 -10.58 -4.74
C ILE A 115 7.82 -9.70 -5.58
N GLU A 116 7.64 -9.69 -6.91
CA GLU A 116 8.39 -8.78 -7.78
C GLU A 116 8.10 -7.32 -7.47
N GLY A 117 6.85 -6.98 -7.12
CA GLY A 117 6.48 -5.65 -6.67
C GLY A 117 7.25 -5.22 -5.42
N GLN A 118 7.38 -6.10 -4.42
CA GLN A 118 8.19 -5.81 -3.22
C GLN A 118 9.66 -5.62 -3.58
N GLN A 119 10.22 -6.44 -4.48
CA GLN A 119 11.58 -6.26 -4.98
C GLN A 119 11.75 -4.92 -5.71
N ASN A 120 10.78 -4.53 -6.54
CA ASN A 120 10.83 -3.26 -7.25
C ASN A 120 10.75 -2.07 -6.28
N CYS A 121 9.91 -2.13 -5.25
CA CYS A 121 9.90 -1.14 -4.16
C CYS A 121 11.25 -1.09 -3.42
N PHE A 122 11.81 -2.25 -3.09
CA PHE A 122 13.12 -2.37 -2.42
C PHE A 122 14.23 -1.68 -3.22
N ASP A 123 14.29 -1.96 -4.52
CA ASP A 123 15.30 -1.40 -5.43
C ASP A 123 15.08 0.11 -5.66
N ALA A 124 13.81 0.54 -5.77
CA ALA A 124 13.44 1.93 -6.00
C ALA A 124 13.83 2.84 -4.82
N VAL A 125 13.59 2.39 -3.59
CA VAL A 125 14.00 3.11 -2.37
C VAL A 125 15.52 3.24 -2.29
N ARG A 126 16.26 2.20 -2.72
CA ARG A 126 17.73 2.19 -2.79
C ARG A 126 18.31 2.86 -4.03
N LYS A 127 17.47 3.42 -4.90
CA LYS A 127 17.86 4.05 -6.17
C LYS A 127 18.65 3.13 -7.11
N SER A 128 18.42 1.82 -7.00
CA SER A 128 19.10 0.78 -7.80
C SER A 128 18.18 0.12 -8.83
N ILE A 129 16.89 0.48 -8.85
CA ILE A 129 15.94 -0.03 -9.84
C ILE A 129 16.34 0.41 -11.25
N SER A 130 16.47 -0.56 -12.15
CA SER A 130 16.72 -0.34 -13.56
C SER A 130 15.99 -1.38 -14.40
N PHE A 131 15.69 -1.03 -15.64
CA PHE A 131 15.04 -1.93 -16.59
C PHE A 131 15.63 -1.72 -17.98
N LYS A 132 16.01 -2.81 -18.66
CA LYS A 132 16.66 -2.75 -19.97
C LYS A 132 15.91 -3.59 -21.00
N THR A 133 15.60 -3.00 -22.14
CA THR A 133 15.17 -3.69 -23.37
C THR A 133 16.32 -3.71 -24.37
N ALA A 134 16.13 -4.32 -25.54
CA ALA A 134 17.14 -4.30 -26.60
C ALA A 134 17.43 -2.87 -27.09
N GLU A 135 16.46 -1.97 -26.98
CA GLU A 135 16.50 -0.61 -27.53
C GLU A 135 16.77 0.47 -26.47
N LYS A 136 16.37 0.23 -25.21
CA LYS A 136 16.38 1.29 -24.19
C LYS A 136 16.67 0.78 -22.78
N GLU A 137 17.44 1.57 -22.06
CA GLU A 137 17.65 1.42 -20.62
C GLU A 137 16.87 2.51 -19.86
N TYR A 138 16.24 2.11 -18.77
CA TYR A 138 15.43 2.94 -17.90
C TYR A 138 16.06 2.92 -16.50
N THR A 139 16.40 4.09 -15.98
CA THR A 139 16.92 4.30 -14.62
C THR A 139 16.19 5.48 -13.97
N LEU A 140 16.35 5.65 -12.67
CA LEU A 140 15.79 6.79 -11.97
C LEU A 140 16.51 8.09 -12.33
N ALA A 141 15.75 9.17 -12.48
CA ALA A 141 16.29 10.52 -12.54
C ALA A 141 16.87 10.93 -11.17
N GLN A 142 17.69 11.99 -11.16
CA GLN A 142 18.27 12.53 -9.92
C GLN A 142 17.20 12.96 -8.90
N LYS A 143 16.09 13.52 -9.40
CA LYS A 143 14.91 13.87 -8.61
C LYS A 143 13.73 13.02 -9.07
N THR A 144 13.16 12.27 -8.14
CA THR A 144 11.98 11.43 -8.37
C THR A 144 10.81 11.90 -7.51
N ALA A 145 9.60 11.48 -7.86
CA ALA A 145 8.43 11.56 -6.98
C ALA A 145 8.68 10.84 -5.64
N THR A 146 7.98 11.26 -4.59
CA THR A 146 7.92 10.52 -3.32
C THR A 146 7.16 9.22 -3.53
N LEU A 147 7.74 8.08 -3.14
CA LEU A 147 7.08 6.77 -3.25
C LEU A 147 6.12 6.56 -2.08
N LEU A 148 4.85 6.28 -2.38
CA LEU A 148 3.86 5.75 -1.44
C LEU A 148 3.42 4.36 -1.91
N VAL A 149 3.14 3.47 -0.97
CA VAL A 149 2.69 2.11 -1.27
C VAL A 149 1.23 1.96 -0.84
N ASN A 150 0.38 1.52 -1.78
CA ASN A 150 -1.01 1.17 -1.50
C ASN A 150 -1.12 -0.36 -1.32
N PRO A 151 -1.37 -0.88 -0.10
CA PRO A 151 -1.58 -2.30 0.11
C PRO A 151 -3.00 -2.73 -0.28
N ARG A 152 -3.19 -4.04 -0.45
CA ARG A 152 -4.53 -4.64 -0.63
C ARG A 152 -5.48 -4.28 0.51
N GLY A 153 -6.75 -4.09 0.17
CA GLY A 153 -7.81 -3.86 1.14
C GLY A 153 -8.02 -5.04 2.11
N TRP A 154 -8.58 -4.76 3.29
CA TRP A 154 -8.73 -5.71 4.40
C TRP A 154 -9.46 -7.03 4.08
N HIS A 155 -10.28 -7.05 3.04
CA HIS A 155 -11.09 -8.20 2.63
C HIS A 155 -10.30 -9.21 1.76
N LEU A 156 -9.15 -8.82 1.23
CA LEU A 156 -8.30 -9.67 0.40
C LEU A 156 -7.33 -10.48 1.27
N ILE A 157 -7.16 -11.76 0.92
CA ILE A 157 -6.29 -12.70 1.63
C ILE A 157 -5.07 -13.02 0.76
N GLU A 158 -3.88 -13.00 1.37
CA GLU A 158 -2.70 -13.62 0.78
C GLU A 158 -2.75 -15.13 1.03
N LYS A 159 -3.05 -15.91 -0.01
CA LYS A 159 -3.29 -17.36 0.13
C LYS A 159 -2.01 -18.20 0.07
N TYR A 160 -0.90 -17.62 -0.39
CA TYR A 160 0.37 -18.32 -0.57
C TYR A 160 1.30 -18.24 0.66
N PHE A 161 0.89 -17.50 1.70
CA PHE A 161 1.64 -17.37 2.96
C PHE A 161 0.69 -17.60 4.16
N GLN A 162 1.00 -18.61 4.98
CA GLN A 162 0.17 -19.03 6.12
C GLN A 162 0.98 -19.00 7.42
N VAL A 163 0.32 -18.60 8.52
CA VAL A 163 0.90 -18.42 9.86
C VAL A 163 0.09 -19.16 10.90
#